data_AF-A0A6C0ITA5-F1
#
_entry.id   AF-A0A6C0ITA5-F1
#
_cell.length_a   1.000
_cell.length_b   1.000
_cell.length_c   1.000
_cell.angle_alpha   90.00
_cell.angle_beta   90.00
_cell.angle_gamma   90.00
#
_symmetry.space_group_name_H-M   'P 1'
#
loop_
_entity.id
_entity.type
_entity.pdbx_description
1 polymer ?
#
loop_
_entity_poly.entity_id
_entity_poly.type
_entity_poly.pdbx_seq_one_letter_code
_entity_poly.pdbx_strand_id
1 'polypeptide(L)'
;MTSNNIPEIRIKKYYPPPPIIGTYFEYIDVNKDEKLRSSVTSFFHRKIIKWVSSYPEFSNLKKYTSKISSDAGYKLIYKLIRNFVKEYNINWYDLKDYYVTFKDYIKYNLIKKIALA
;
A
#
# COMPACT_ATOMS: atom_id res chain seq x y z
N MET A 1 26.05 -79.49 22.84
CA MET A 1 25.56 -78.78 21.64
C MET A 1 24.85 -77.52 22.13
N THR A 2 25.44 -76.37 21.84
CA THR A 2 25.08 -75.03 22.33
C THR A 2 23.93 -74.42 21.52
N SER A 3 22.96 -73.79 22.19
CA SER A 3 21.99 -72.88 21.55
C SER A 3 22.15 -71.49 22.18
N ASN A 4 22.81 -70.60 21.44
CA ASN A 4 22.98 -69.19 21.82
C ASN A 4 21.77 -68.41 21.30
N ASN A 5 20.78 -68.14 22.15
CA ASN A 5 19.66 -67.26 21.80
C ASN A 5 20.01 -65.81 22.14
N ILE A 6 20.57 -65.10 21.16
CA ILE A 6 20.77 -63.64 21.26
C ILE A 6 19.42 -62.97 20.93
N PRO A 7 18.86 -62.12 21.82
CA PRO A 7 17.59 -61.46 21.53
C PRO A 7 17.77 -60.44 20.41
N GLU A 8 17.02 -60.60 19.32
CA GLU A 8 16.97 -59.64 18.22
C GLU A 8 16.39 -58.31 18.72
N ILE A 9 17.23 -57.28 18.83
CA ILE A 9 16.78 -55.92 19.14
C ILE A 9 16.11 -55.35 17.88
N ARG A 10 14.78 -55.35 17.85
CA ARG A 10 14.00 -54.75 16.76
C ARG A 10 13.84 -53.26 17.00
N ILE A 11 14.64 -52.45 16.29
CA ILE A 11 14.50 -51.00 16.28
C ILE A 11 13.15 -50.64 15.62
N LYS A 12 12.18 -50.17 16.41
CA LYS A 12 10.91 -49.66 15.88
C LYS A 12 11.14 -48.29 15.25
N LYS A 13 10.97 -48.18 13.93
CA LYS A 13 10.98 -46.88 13.25
C LYS A 13 9.69 -46.14 13.58
N TYR A 14 9.81 -45.09 14.39
CA TYR A 14 8.70 -44.19 14.70
C TYR A 14 8.64 -43.09 13.63
N TYR A 15 7.54 -43.05 12.88
CA TYR A 15 7.24 -41.96 11.95
C TYR A 15 6.18 -41.08 12.60
N PRO A 16 6.50 -39.84 13.01
CA PRO A 16 5.50 -38.95 13.57
C PRO A 16 4.42 -38.66 12.50
N PRO A 17 3.13 -38.60 12.89
CA PRO A 17 2.05 -38.29 11.95
C PRO A 17 2.21 -36.84 11.43
N PRO A 18 2.04 -36.56 10.12
CA PRO A 18 1.93 -35.19 9.64
C PRO A 18 0.61 -34.57 10.16
N PRO A 19 0.51 -33.24 10.33
CA PRO A 19 1.27 -32.22 9.62
C PRO A 19 2.13 -31.35 10.55
N ILE A 20 3.42 -31.25 10.25
CA ILE A 20 4.12 -29.99 10.55
C ILE A 20 3.45 -28.99 9.60
N ILE A 21 2.69 -28.02 10.13
CA ILE A 21 2.11 -26.94 9.30
C ILE A 21 3.30 -26.23 8.63
N GLY A 22 3.65 -26.67 7.43
CA GLY A 22 4.90 -26.30 6.76
C GLY A 22 4.81 -24.97 6.02
N THR A 23 3.59 -24.43 5.85
CA THR A 23 3.35 -23.24 5.05
C THR A 23 2.23 -22.41 5.67
N TYR A 24 2.58 -21.22 6.14
CA TYR A 24 1.64 -20.13 6.35
C TYR A 24 1.66 -19.23 5.12
N PHE A 25 0.51 -18.70 4.72
CA PHE A 25 0.44 -17.69 3.67
C PHE A 25 0.78 -16.34 4.30
N GLU A 26 1.94 -15.79 3.96
CA GLU A 26 2.24 -14.38 4.22
C GLU A 26 1.77 -13.56 3.03
N TYR A 27 0.74 -12.75 3.22
CA TYR A 27 0.31 -11.81 2.19
C TYR A 27 1.38 -10.72 2.04
N ILE A 28 1.83 -10.49 0.80
CA ILE A 28 2.76 -9.42 0.51
C ILE A 28 2.11 -8.10 0.92
N ASP A 29 2.78 -7.36 1.82
CA ASP A 29 2.39 -6.02 2.21
C ASP A 29 2.65 -5.05 1.04
N VAL A 30 1.70 -4.99 0.12
CA VAL A 30 1.72 -4.08 -1.05
C VAL A 30 1.86 -2.62 -0.63
N ASN A 31 1.46 -2.27 0.59
CA ASN A 31 1.59 -0.91 1.08
C ASN A 31 3.03 -0.52 1.36
N LYS A 32 3.96 -1.48 1.49
CA LYS A 32 5.40 -1.22 1.67
C LYS A 32 6.16 -1.03 0.36
N ASP A 33 5.60 -1.42 -0.79
CA ASP A 33 6.28 -1.33 -2.08
C ASP A 33 6.50 0.14 -2.54
N GLU A 34 7.76 0.55 -2.64
CA GLU A 34 8.13 1.90 -3.07
C GLU A 34 7.82 2.18 -4.54
N LYS A 35 8.02 1.20 -5.43
CA LYS A 35 7.74 1.36 -6.86
C LYS A 35 6.25 1.56 -7.09
N LEU A 36 5.43 0.80 -6.37
CA LEU A 36 3.98 0.97 -6.40
C LEU A 36 3.59 2.39 -5.95
N ARG A 37 4.09 2.82 -4.79
CA ARG A 37 3.79 4.13 -4.24
C ARG A 37 4.17 5.25 -5.21
N SER A 38 5.36 5.15 -5.82
CA SER A 38 5.85 6.11 -6.80
C SER A 38 4.99 6.14 -8.07
N SER A 39 4.63 4.97 -8.59
CA SER A 39 3.75 4.83 -9.76
C SER A 39 2.37 5.44 -9.53
N VAL A 40 1.73 5.08 -8.42
CA VAL A 40 0.40 5.60 -8.02
C VAL A 40 0.45 7.10 -7.78
N THR A 41 1.47 7.60 -7.09
CA THR A 41 1.67 9.03 -6.87
C THR A 41 1.81 9.77 -8.19
N SER A 42 2.61 9.26 -9.12
CA SER A 42 2.81 9.88 -10.44
C SER A 42 1.53 9.92 -11.27
N PHE A 43 0.73 8.85 -11.20
CA PHE A 43 -0.60 8.81 -11.82
C PHE A 43 -1.51 9.89 -11.25
N PHE A 44 -1.66 9.95 -9.92
CA PHE A 44 -2.55 10.91 -9.28
C PHE A 44 -2.04 12.35 -9.34
N HIS A 45 -0.74 12.59 -9.33
CA HIS A 45 -0.17 13.93 -9.51
C HIS A 45 -0.60 14.54 -10.84
N ARG A 46 -0.40 13.80 -11.95
CA ARG A 46 -0.88 14.22 -13.28
C ARG A 46 -2.40 14.41 -13.31
N LYS A 47 -3.14 13.54 -12.63
CA LYS A 47 -4.60 13.59 -12.59
C LYS A 47 -5.12 14.80 -11.81
N ILE A 48 -4.50 15.12 -10.68
CA ILE A 48 -4.81 16.28 -9.84
C ILE A 48 -4.50 17.58 -10.58
N ILE A 49 -3.37 17.66 -11.30
CA ILE A 49 -3.06 18.82 -12.16
C ILE A 49 -4.21 19.05 -13.16
N LYS A 50 -4.70 17.99 -13.82
CA LYS A 50 -5.85 18.07 -14.73
C LYS A 50 -7.14 18.48 -14.02
N TRP A 51 -7.38 18.01 -12.79
CA TRP A 51 -8.55 18.45 -12.01
C TRP A 51 -8.49 19.94 -11.71
N VAL A 52 -7.34 20.40 -11.26
CA VAL A 52 -7.12 21.81 -10.91
C VAL A 52 -7.27 22.71 -12.14
N SER A 53 -6.77 22.29 -13.31
CA SER A 53 -6.92 23.09 -14.53
C SER A 53 -8.37 23.13 -15.05
N SER A 54 -9.05 21.99 -15.07
CA SER A 54 -10.24 21.81 -15.91
C SER A 54 -11.56 21.71 -15.14
N TYR A 55 -11.55 21.35 -13.86
CA TYR A 55 -12.77 21.06 -13.12
C TYR A 55 -13.23 22.30 -12.32
N PRO A 56 -14.52 22.71 -12.44
CA PRO A 56 -15.03 23.89 -11.73
C PRO A 56 -14.90 23.79 -10.20
N GLU A 57 -15.07 22.60 -9.63
CA GLU A 57 -14.93 22.34 -8.19
C GLU A 57 -13.51 22.55 -7.63
N PHE A 58 -12.49 22.62 -8.48
CA PHE A 58 -11.11 22.95 -8.10
C PHE A 58 -10.73 24.41 -8.42
N SER A 59 -11.69 25.27 -8.73
CA SER A 59 -11.46 26.69 -9.09
C SER A 59 -10.56 27.42 -8.08
N ASN A 60 -10.78 27.19 -6.78
CA ASN A 60 -10.00 27.80 -5.69
C ASN A 60 -8.52 27.41 -5.68
N LEU A 61 -8.18 26.27 -6.30
CA LEU A 61 -6.82 25.75 -6.41
C LEU A 61 -6.09 26.19 -7.68
N LYS A 62 -6.80 26.78 -8.67
CA LYS A 62 -6.22 27.19 -9.96
C LYS A 62 -5.01 28.11 -9.81
N LYS A 63 -5.07 29.06 -8.88
CA LYS A 63 -3.95 29.98 -8.59
C LYS A 63 -2.68 29.29 -8.09
N TYR A 64 -2.79 28.06 -7.59
CA TYR A 64 -1.67 27.28 -7.07
C TYR A 64 -1.17 26.21 -8.04
N THR A 65 -1.65 26.20 -9.29
CA THR A 65 -1.30 25.17 -10.28
C THR A 65 0.21 24.98 -10.42
N SER A 66 0.98 26.07 -10.49
CA SER A 66 2.45 26.02 -10.58
C SER A 66 3.09 25.33 -9.37
N LYS A 67 2.62 25.64 -8.15
CA LYS A 67 3.10 25.00 -6.91
C LYS A 67 2.72 23.51 -6.88
N ILE A 68 1.52 23.16 -7.32
CA ILE A 68 1.03 21.77 -7.40
C ILE A 68 1.80 20.97 -8.46
N SER A 69 2.13 21.56 -9.61
CA SER A 69 2.88 20.88 -10.68
C SER A 69 4.36 20.68 -10.36
N SER A 70 4.91 21.42 -9.40
CA SER A 70 6.32 21.31 -8.98
C SER A 70 6.64 20.00 -8.24
N ASP A 71 7.94 19.71 -8.07
CA ASP A 71 8.43 18.60 -7.24
C ASP A 71 7.97 18.70 -5.78
N ALA A 72 7.83 19.91 -5.26
CA ALA A 72 7.28 20.12 -3.92
C ALA A 72 5.80 19.70 -3.88
N GLY A 73 5.04 20.00 -4.93
CA GLY A 73 3.67 19.55 -5.11
C GLY A 73 3.54 18.04 -5.22
N TYR A 74 4.44 17.39 -5.95
CA TYR A 74 4.53 15.92 -6.01
C TYR A 74 4.76 15.32 -4.61
N LYS A 75 5.74 15.84 -3.86
CA LYS A 75 6.02 15.38 -2.47
C LYS A 75 4.83 15.62 -1.53
N LEU A 76 4.11 16.71 -1.71
CA LEU A 76 2.89 17.01 -0.95
C LEU A 76 1.80 15.98 -1.25
N ILE A 77 1.53 15.71 -2.53
CA ILE A 77 0.52 14.74 -2.95
C ILE A 77 0.86 13.34 -2.48
N TYR A 78 2.14 12.93 -2.56
CA TYR A 78 2.62 11.68 -1.98
C TYR A 78 2.24 11.56 -0.49
N LYS A 79 2.50 12.60 0.30
CA LYS A 79 2.16 12.63 1.73
C LYS A 79 0.66 12.53 1.96
N LEU A 80 -0.14 13.23 1.15
CA LEU A 80 -1.60 13.19 1.25
C LEU A 80 -2.17 11.81 0.93
N ILE A 81 -1.69 11.18 -0.15
CA ILE A 81 -2.08 9.81 -0.52
C ILE A 81 -1.70 8.86 0.61
N ARG A 82 -0.47 8.94 1.11
CA ARG A 82 -0.01 8.09 2.20
C ARG A 82 -0.84 8.25 3.47
N ASN A 83 -1.26 9.47 3.80
CA ASN A 83 -2.13 9.73 4.94
C ASN A 83 -3.52 9.14 4.72
N PHE A 84 -4.11 9.33 3.55
CA PHE A 84 -5.41 8.76 3.19
C PHE A 84 -5.38 7.22 3.29
N VAL A 85 -4.40 6.57 2.68
CA VAL A 85 -4.25 5.10 2.72
C VAL A 85 -4.18 4.58 4.16
N LYS A 86 -3.46 5.30 5.04
CA LYS A 86 -3.37 4.95 6.47
C LYS A 86 -4.65 5.20 7.24
N GLU A 87 -5.30 6.33 7.01
CA GLU A 87 -6.50 6.78 7.73
C GLU A 87 -7.69 5.86 7.43
N TYR A 88 -7.84 5.45 6.18
CA TYR A 88 -8.91 4.56 5.74
C TYR A 88 -8.53 3.07 5.80
N ASN A 89 -7.30 2.74 6.21
CA ASN A 89 -6.78 1.36 6.28
C ASN A 89 -7.00 0.56 4.97
N ILE A 90 -6.65 1.16 3.84
CA ILE A 90 -6.79 0.57 2.50
C ILE A 90 -5.42 0.28 1.89
N ASN A 91 -5.39 -0.39 0.74
CA ASN A 91 -4.15 -0.52 -0.04
C ASN A 91 -3.97 0.62 -1.05
N TRP A 92 -2.71 0.82 -1.49
CA TRP A 92 -2.41 1.80 -2.54
C TRP A 92 -3.11 1.51 -3.87
N TYR A 93 -3.41 0.24 -4.18
CA TYR A 93 -4.17 -0.12 -5.37
C TYR A 93 -5.67 0.24 -5.26
N ASP A 94 -6.21 0.23 -4.04
CA ASP A 94 -7.64 0.41 -3.78
C ASP A 94 -8.08 1.87 -3.91
N LEU A 95 -7.14 2.82 -3.99
CA LEU A 95 -7.42 4.26 -4.16
C LEU A 95 -8.39 4.58 -5.31
N LYS A 96 -8.44 3.73 -6.34
CA LYS A 96 -9.38 3.86 -7.45
C LYS A 96 -10.83 3.58 -7.03
N ASP A 97 -11.05 2.68 -6.09
CA ASP A 97 -12.38 2.30 -5.61
C ASP A 97 -12.92 3.36 -4.64
N TYR A 98 -12.02 4.05 -3.93
CA TYR A 98 -12.35 5.18 -3.05
C TYR A 98 -12.30 6.54 -3.73
N TYR A 99 -12.37 6.58 -5.07
CA TYR A 99 -12.03 7.76 -5.85
C TYR A 99 -12.82 9.03 -5.49
N VAL A 100 -14.12 8.91 -5.21
CA VAL A 100 -14.97 10.05 -4.82
C VAL A 100 -14.47 10.66 -3.51
N THR A 101 -14.38 9.84 -2.45
CA THR A 101 -13.89 10.24 -1.14
C THR A 101 -12.45 10.76 -1.20
N PHE A 102 -11.59 10.09 -1.96
CA PHE A 102 -10.20 10.49 -2.15
C PHE A 102 -10.10 11.87 -2.83
N LYS A 103 -10.91 12.12 -3.85
CA LYS A 103 -10.92 13.39 -4.58
C LYS A 103 -11.32 14.55 -3.68
N ASP A 104 -12.34 14.39 -2.85
CA ASP A 104 -12.74 15.39 -1.87
C ASP A 104 -11.69 15.60 -0.77
N TYR A 105 -11.10 14.51 -0.28
CA TYR A 105 -9.99 14.57 0.67
C TYR A 105 -8.82 15.39 0.12
N ILE A 106 -8.42 15.14 -1.12
CA ILE A 106 -7.32 15.86 -1.79
C ILE A 106 -7.67 17.34 -1.95
N LYS A 107 -8.89 17.64 -2.43
CA LYS A 107 -9.35 19.03 -2.61
C LYS A 107 -9.24 19.83 -1.31
N TYR A 108 -9.78 19.29 -0.22
CA TYR A 108 -9.76 19.94 1.09
C TYR A 108 -8.32 20.11 1.63
N ASN A 109 -7.54 19.04 1.60
CA ASN A 109 -6.20 19.05 2.21
C ASN A 109 -5.16 19.84 1.40
N LEU A 110 -5.28 19.89 0.07
CA LEU A 110 -4.43 20.75 -0.76
C LEU A 110 -4.65 22.22 -0.43
N ILE A 111 -5.91 22.66 -0.34
CA ILE A 111 -6.23 24.05 0.02
C ILE A 111 -5.64 24.37 1.40
N LYS A 112 -5.91 23.51 2.39
CA LYS A 112 -5.42 23.70 3.76
C LYS A 112 -3.90 23.80 3.83
N LYS A 113 -3.17 22.88 3.18
CA LYS A 113 -1.69 22.84 3.27
C LYS A 113 -1.00 23.88 2.40
N ILE A 114 -1.60 24.30 1.29
CA ILE A 114 -1.01 25.32 0.40
C ILE A 114 -1.33 26.73 0.90
N ALA A 115 -2.50 26.96 1.50
CA ALA A 115 -2.87 28.27 2.04
C ALA A 115 -2.12 28.62 3.34
N LEU A 116 -1.66 27.62 4.09
CA LEU A 116 -0.92 27.80 5.34
C LEU A 116 0.61 27.79 5.16
N ALA A 117 1.12 27.63 3.94
CA ALA A 117 2.54 27.48 3.63
C ALA A 117 3.00 28.47 2.57
#